data_AF-A0A085WU71-F1
#
_entry.id   AF-A0A085WU71-F1
#
_cell.length_a   1.000
_cell.length_b   1.000
_cell.length_c   1.000
_cell.angle_alpha   90.00
_cell.angle_beta   90.00
_cell.angle_gamma   90.00
#
_symmetry.space_group_name_H-M   'P 1'
#
loop_
_entity.id
_entity.type
_entity.pdbx_description
1 polymer ?
#
loop_
_entity_poly.entity_id
_entity_poly.type
_entity_poly.pdbx_seq_one_letter_code
_entity_poly.pdbx_strand_id
1 'polypeptide(L)'
;MEHSAAGRVVLARGGVAVLLNPQPGAQRNWGSAQELPRDSRPVFIIPWRHKPPLLPSQQQMLDEAAKERRKPHEKHHIFPQMYKEWFTGRGIDIDEYVIPLAVEKHRSIHRGAKGGPWNAEWDKFIRAQLIPPPKEEIYRHAGKLIYEFELFGPVMPYWKQPPPLPLGY
;
A
#
# COMPACT_ATOMS: atom_id res chain seq x y z
N MET A 1 -25.94 8.68 59.15
CA MET A 1 -24.68 8.02 58.78
C MET A 1 -25.05 6.84 57.92
N GLU A 2 -24.56 6.76 56.69
CA GLU A 2 -23.99 5.52 56.15
C GLU A 2 -23.33 5.84 54.81
N HIS A 3 -22.00 5.72 54.80
CA HIS A 3 -21.19 5.87 53.61
C HIS A 3 -21.29 4.57 52.80
N SER A 4 -21.81 4.69 51.58
CA SER A 4 -21.88 3.61 50.59
C SER A 4 -20.47 3.05 50.35
N ALA A 5 -20.25 1.78 50.70
CA ALA A 5 -18.97 1.11 50.57
C ALA A 5 -18.55 0.99 49.11
N ALA A 6 -17.38 1.55 48.78
CA ALA A 6 -16.78 1.49 47.46
C ALA A 6 -16.45 0.02 47.09
N GLY A 7 -17.04 -0.46 45.99
CA GLY A 7 -16.77 -1.79 45.45
C GLY A 7 -15.30 -1.92 45.05
N ARG A 8 -14.61 -2.93 45.59
CA ARG A 8 -13.19 -3.21 45.31
C ARG A 8 -13.06 -3.90 43.95
N VAL A 9 -12.44 -3.25 42.98
CA VAL A 9 -12.07 -3.87 41.69
C VAL A 9 -10.92 -4.86 41.94
N VAL A 10 -11.15 -6.15 41.66
CA VAL A 10 -10.13 -7.19 41.80
C VAL A 10 -9.69 -7.66 40.42
N LEU A 11 -8.38 -7.66 40.17
CA LEU A 11 -7.79 -8.13 38.92
C LEU A 11 -7.80 -9.67 38.89
N ALA A 12 -8.56 -10.29 37.99
CA ALA A 12 -8.49 -11.72 37.76
C ALA A 12 -7.15 -12.05 37.05
N ARG A 13 -6.18 -12.57 37.80
CA ARG A 13 -4.96 -13.17 37.21
C ARG A 13 -5.23 -14.65 36.94
N GLY A 14 -5.20 -15.04 35.67
CA GLY A 14 -5.34 -16.44 35.27
C GLY A 14 -4.15 -17.28 35.75
N GLY A 15 -4.43 -18.37 36.46
CA GLY A 15 -3.44 -19.38 36.79
C GLY A 15 -3.06 -20.18 35.55
N VAL A 16 -1.76 -20.32 35.29
CA VAL A 16 -1.25 -21.13 34.18
C VAL A 16 -1.35 -22.59 34.59
N ALA A 17 -2.39 -23.28 34.14
CA ALA A 17 -2.39 -24.74 34.10
C ALA A 17 -1.68 -25.17 32.81
N VAL A 18 -0.53 -25.84 32.95
CA VAL A 18 0.16 -26.48 31.83
C VAL A 18 -0.65 -27.70 31.42
N LEU A 19 -1.31 -27.65 30.25
CA LEU A 19 -1.96 -28.82 29.65
C LEU A 19 -1.06 -29.40 28.56
N LEU A 20 -0.84 -30.72 28.64
CA LEU A 20 -0.19 -31.53 27.62
C LEU A 20 -1.06 -31.58 26.34
N ASN A 21 -0.55 -30.92 25.31
CA ASN A 21 -0.78 -31.07 23.86
C ASN A 21 -2.12 -31.67 23.35
N PRO A 22 -2.99 -30.86 22.71
CA PRO A 22 -3.96 -31.32 21.72
C PRO A 22 -3.68 -30.77 20.30
N GLN A 23 -4.02 -31.57 19.29
CA GLN A 23 -3.86 -31.32 17.84
C GLN A 23 -4.62 -30.06 17.32
N PRO A 24 -4.22 -29.50 16.15
CA PRO A 24 -4.55 -28.14 15.73
C PRO A 24 -5.90 -28.05 14.99
N GLY A 25 -6.98 -28.00 15.75
CA GLY A 25 -8.25 -27.42 15.29
C GLY A 25 -8.43 -26.06 15.93
N ALA A 26 -8.92 -25.06 15.18
CA ALA A 26 -9.26 -23.73 15.71
C ALA A 26 -10.49 -23.80 16.64
N GLN A 27 -10.40 -24.53 17.75
CA GLN A 27 -11.31 -24.37 18.86
C GLN A 27 -10.92 -23.08 19.57
N ARG A 28 -11.78 -22.07 19.43
CA ARG A 28 -11.74 -20.89 20.29
C ARG A 28 -12.10 -21.35 21.69
N ASN A 29 -11.08 -21.46 22.54
CA ASN A 29 -11.19 -21.76 23.96
C ASN A 29 -11.87 -20.59 24.69
N TRP A 30 -13.16 -20.37 24.44
CA TRP A 30 -13.99 -19.68 25.40
C TRP A 30 -14.20 -20.65 26.55
N GLY A 31 -13.29 -20.63 27.53
CA GLY A 31 -13.47 -21.40 28.76
C GLY A 31 -14.85 -21.15 29.36
N SER A 32 -15.34 -22.08 30.17
CA SER A 32 -16.52 -21.86 31.00
C SER A 32 -16.40 -20.53 31.75
N ALA A 33 -17.47 -19.75 31.79
CA ALA A 33 -17.47 -18.46 32.47
C ALA A 33 -17.01 -18.66 33.92
N GLN A 34 -15.81 -18.15 34.24
CA GLN A 34 -15.29 -18.25 35.59
C GLN A 34 -16.26 -17.50 36.53
N GLU A 35 -16.76 -18.20 37.56
CA GLU A 35 -17.65 -17.58 38.55
C GLU A 35 -16.95 -16.36 39.15
N LEU A 36 -17.63 -15.21 39.10
CA LEU A 36 -17.11 -13.98 39.63
C LEU A 36 -17.05 -14.09 41.17
N PRO A 37 -15.95 -13.71 41.82
CA PRO A 37 -15.89 -13.73 43.28
C PRO A 37 -16.99 -12.87 43.91
N ARG A 38 -17.79 -13.45 44.81
CA ARG A 38 -18.75 -12.78 45.75
C ARG A 38 -19.54 -11.59 45.17
N ASP A 39 -20.75 -11.84 44.69
CA ASP A 39 -21.78 -10.84 44.34
C ASP A 39 -21.33 -9.71 43.40
N SER A 40 -20.23 -9.92 42.68
CA SER A 40 -19.68 -8.95 41.74
C SER A 40 -20.47 -8.98 40.44
N ARG A 41 -21.03 -7.84 40.03
CA ARG A 41 -21.62 -7.69 38.68
C ARG A 41 -20.49 -7.56 37.65
N PRO A 42 -20.62 -8.17 36.46
CA PRO A 42 -19.62 -8.01 35.40
C PRO A 42 -19.55 -6.54 34.97
N VAL A 43 -18.34 -5.99 34.90
CA VAL A 43 -18.08 -4.64 34.38
C VAL A 43 -17.21 -4.77 33.13
N PHE A 44 -17.71 -4.27 32.00
CA PHE A 44 -16.98 -4.22 30.74
C PHE A 44 -16.40 -2.82 30.53
N ILE A 45 -15.07 -2.71 30.41
CA ILE A 45 -14.36 -1.45 30.21
C ILE A 45 -13.74 -1.46 28.82
N ILE A 46 -14.16 -0.53 27.95
CA ILE A 46 -13.45 -0.22 26.70
C ILE A 46 -12.56 0.99 26.95
N PRO A 47 -11.23 0.84 26.98
CA PRO A 47 -10.33 1.97 27.17
C PRO A 47 -10.15 2.72 25.84
N TRP A 48 -11.11 3.59 25.50
CA TRP A 48 -11.16 4.35 24.23
C TRP A 48 -9.88 5.15 23.89
N ARG A 49 -9.03 5.47 24.86
CA ARG A 49 -7.78 6.24 24.67
C ARG A 49 -6.51 5.40 24.81
N HIS A 50 -6.63 4.10 25.12
CA HIS A 50 -5.48 3.22 25.22
C HIS A 50 -5.08 2.74 23.82
N LYS A 51 -3.95 3.22 23.32
CA LYS A 51 -3.30 2.65 22.14
C LYS A 51 -2.38 1.53 22.64
N PRO A 52 -2.78 0.25 22.54
CA PRO A 52 -1.87 -0.83 22.90
C PRO A 52 -0.62 -0.75 22.02
N PRO A 53 0.54 -1.20 22.53
CA PRO A 53 1.72 -1.35 21.69
C PRO A 53 1.38 -2.26 20.51
N LEU A 54 2.00 -2.00 19.36
CA LEU A 54 1.81 -2.84 18.18
C LEU A 54 2.16 -4.29 18.50
N LEU A 55 1.34 -5.21 18.00
CA LEU A 55 1.65 -6.63 18.06
C LEU A 55 2.92 -6.90 17.22
N PRO A 56 3.73 -7.93 17.56
CA PRO A 56 4.92 -8.27 16.77
C PRO A 56 4.63 -8.45 15.27
N SER A 57 3.49 -9.02 14.90
CA SER A 57 3.06 -9.18 13.51
C SER A 57 2.74 -7.84 12.82
N GLN A 58 2.17 -6.87 13.55
CA GLN A 58 1.90 -5.54 13.03
C GLN A 58 3.20 -4.77 12.81
N GLN A 59 4.16 -4.89 13.74
CA GLN A 59 5.48 -4.29 13.59
C GLN A 59 6.22 -4.89 12.38
N GLN A 60 6.21 -6.21 12.23
CA GLN A 60 6.80 -6.89 11.07
C GLN A 60 6.21 -6.40 9.75
N MET A 61 4.88 -6.31 9.66
CA MET A 61 4.19 -5.79 8.47
C MET A 61 4.60 -4.34 8.14
N LEU A 62 4.75 -3.47 9.14
CA LEU A 62 5.21 -2.10 8.95
C LEU A 62 6.67 -2.04 8.51
N ASP A 63 7.52 -2.88 9.07
CA ASP A 63 8.95 -2.96 8.72
C ASP A 63 9.13 -3.48 7.29
N GLU A 64 8.35 -4.48 6.88
CA GLU A 64 8.30 -4.99 5.51
C GLU A 64 7.80 -3.90 4.55
N ALA A 65 6.69 -3.23 4.87
CA ALA A 65 6.19 -2.12 4.08
C ALA A 65 7.23 -0.99 3.97
N ALA A 66 7.97 -0.69 5.03
CA ALA A 66 9.04 0.30 5.03
C ALA A 66 10.24 -0.14 4.17
N LYS A 67 10.61 -1.43 4.20
CA LYS A 67 11.65 -2.00 3.32
C LYS A 67 11.23 -1.93 1.86
N GLU A 68 10.00 -2.33 1.54
CA GLU A 68 9.44 -2.24 0.20
C GLU A 68 9.44 -0.79 -0.31
N ARG A 69 9.03 0.16 0.53
CA ARG A 69 9.06 1.60 0.18
C ARG A 69 10.46 2.17 -0.02
N ARG A 70 11.49 1.59 0.61
CA ARG A 70 12.90 2.01 0.48
C ARG A 70 13.58 1.44 -0.76
N LYS A 71 12.95 0.53 -1.50
CA LYS A 71 13.52 0.00 -2.75
C LYS A 71 13.84 1.15 -3.71
N PRO A 72 14.90 1.03 -4.52
CA PRO A 72 15.25 2.07 -5.48
C PRO A 72 14.12 2.25 -6.50
N HIS A 73 13.82 3.51 -6.81
CA HIS A 73 12.85 3.89 -7.83
C HIS A 73 13.55 4.65 -8.97
N GLU A 74 13.14 4.39 -10.20
CA GLU A 74 13.54 5.09 -11.40
C GLU A 74 12.34 5.88 -11.94
N LYS A 75 12.57 7.08 -12.49
CA LYS A 75 11.52 7.88 -13.12
C LYS A 75 11.26 7.32 -14.50
N HIS A 76 10.03 6.87 -14.72
CA HIS A 76 9.58 6.36 -16.00
C HIS A 76 8.71 7.38 -16.72
N HIS A 77 9.10 7.77 -17.93
CA HIS A 77 8.30 8.67 -18.76
C HIS A 77 7.04 7.96 -19.26
N ILE A 78 5.86 8.53 -18.96
CA ILE A 78 4.58 8.05 -19.47
C ILE A 78 4.57 8.14 -21.01
N PHE A 79 5.12 9.22 -21.55
CA PHE A 79 5.31 9.42 -22.98
C PHE A 79 6.77 9.10 -23.35
N PRO A 80 7.05 8.04 -24.13
CA PRO A 80 8.41 7.57 -24.32
C PRO A 80 9.33 8.60 -24.99
N GLN A 81 10.56 8.69 -24.48
CA GLN A 81 11.62 9.55 -25.04
C GLN A 81 11.86 9.30 -26.54
N MET A 82 11.73 8.05 -26.99
CA MET A 82 11.89 7.65 -28.40
C MET A 82 10.96 8.41 -29.35
N TYR A 83 9.79 8.85 -28.86
CA TYR A 83 8.79 9.58 -29.64
C TYR A 83 8.65 11.03 -29.18
N LYS A 84 9.67 11.60 -28.50
CA LYS A 84 9.64 12.97 -27.95
C LYS A 84 9.20 14.01 -28.98
N GLU A 85 9.73 13.96 -30.20
CA GLU A 85 9.38 14.90 -31.27
C GLU A 85 7.90 14.80 -31.67
N TRP A 86 7.35 13.57 -31.73
CA TRP A 86 5.95 13.34 -32.05
C TRP A 86 5.01 13.95 -31.01
N PHE A 87 5.34 13.83 -29.72
CA PHE A 87 4.59 14.44 -28.62
C PHE A 87 4.77 15.97 -28.58
N THR A 88 5.99 16.46 -28.78
CA THR A 88 6.30 17.90 -28.77
C THR A 88 5.58 18.63 -29.90
N GLY A 89 5.52 18.03 -31.10
CA GLY A 89 4.74 18.55 -32.22
C GLY A 89 3.22 18.59 -31.95
N ARG A 90 2.77 17.89 -30.91
CA ARG A 90 1.39 17.91 -30.41
C ARG A 90 1.24 18.78 -29.17
N GLY A 91 2.27 19.51 -28.75
CA GLY A 91 2.24 20.36 -27.56
C GLY A 91 2.08 19.56 -26.26
N ILE A 92 2.69 18.38 -26.18
CA ILE A 92 2.83 17.58 -24.97
C ILE A 92 4.31 17.57 -24.61
N ASP A 93 4.68 18.21 -23.50
CA ASP A 93 6.02 18.10 -22.93
C ASP A 93 6.12 16.82 -22.12
N ILE A 94 6.89 15.84 -22.61
CA ILE A 94 7.01 14.53 -21.98
C ILE A 94 7.67 14.59 -20.59
N ASP A 95 8.50 15.60 -20.34
CA ASP A 95 9.24 15.74 -19.09
C ASP A 95 8.31 16.20 -17.95
N GLU A 96 7.09 16.66 -18.23
CA GLU A 96 6.05 16.95 -17.23
C GLU A 96 5.34 15.68 -16.69
N TYR A 97 5.55 14.53 -17.35
CA TYR A 97 4.74 13.32 -17.13
C TYR A 97 5.61 12.08 -16.88
N VAL A 98 6.12 11.97 -15.65
CA VAL A 98 6.84 10.78 -15.19
C VAL A 98 6.17 10.12 -13.98
N ILE A 99 6.34 8.81 -13.86
CA ILE A 99 5.91 8.02 -12.70
C ILE A 99 7.16 7.38 -12.08
N PRO A 100 7.44 7.58 -10.78
CA PRO A 100 8.47 6.83 -10.08
C PRO A 100 8.04 5.37 -9.95
N LEU A 101 8.84 4.45 -10.50
CA LEU A 101 8.59 3.01 -10.44
C LEU A 101 9.75 2.31 -9.78
N ALA A 102 9.48 1.22 -9.06
CA ALA A 102 10.54 0.33 -8.60
C ALA A 102 11.41 -0.11 -9.80
N VAL A 103 12.72 -0.14 -9.62
CA VAL A 103 13.69 -0.47 -10.69
C VAL A 103 13.32 -1.77 -11.43
N GLU A 104 12.86 -2.79 -10.71
CA GLU A 104 12.45 -4.06 -11.29
C GLU A 104 11.28 -3.91 -12.27
N LYS A 105 10.26 -3.13 -11.89
CA LYS A 105 9.09 -2.85 -12.73
C LYS A 105 9.46 -2.00 -13.94
N HIS A 106 10.28 -0.97 -13.74
CA HIS A 106 10.80 -0.14 -14.83
C HIS A 106 11.56 -0.97 -15.87
N ARG A 107 12.44 -1.86 -15.39
CA ARG A 107 13.21 -2.76 -16.26
C ARG A 107 12.35 -3.82 -16.93
N SER A 108 11.28 -4.30 -16.29
CA SER A 108 10.41 -5.31 -16.91
C SER A 108 9.68 -4.78 -18.13
N ILE A 109 9.17 -3.54 -18.06
CA ILE A 109 8.40 -2.93 -19.16
C ILE A 109 9.28 -2.40 -20.30
N HIS A 110 10.58 -2.21 -20.04
CA HIS A 110 11.60 -1.87 -21.04
C HIS A 110 12.50 -3.03 -21.46
N ARG A 111 12.22 -4.25 -21.00
CA ARG A 111 13.03 -5.42 -21.36
C ARG A 111 12.90 -5.72 -22.85
N GLY A 112 14.03 -5.97 -23.51
CA GLY A 112 14.08 -6.37 -24.92
C GLY A 112 14.49 -5.23 -25.85
N ALA A 113 14.24 -5.41 -27.14
CA ALA A 113 14.64 -4.43 -28.15
C ALA A 113 13.74 -3.19 -28.14
N LYS A 114 14.27 -2.05 -28.63
CA LYS A 114 13.52 -0.81 -28.87
C LYS A 114 12.77 -0.23 -27.65
N GLY A 115 13.24 -0.49 -26.44
CA GLY A 115 12.58 -0.05 -25.20
C GLY A 115 11.39 -0.92 -24.79
N GLY A 116 11.34 -2.15 -25.28
CA GLY A 116 10.49 -3.21 -24.75
C GLY A 116 9.00 -3.05 -25.01
N PRO A 117 8.18 -3.82 -24.27
CA PRO A 117 6.71 -3.79 -24.40
C PRO A 117 6.08 -2.40 -24.31
N TRP A 118 6.60 -1.51 -23.45
CA TRP A 118 6.05 -0.17 -23.31
C TRP A 118 6.13 0.64 -24.61
N ASN A 119 7.33 0.70 -25.21
CA ASN A 119 7.53 1.40 -26.47
C ASN A 119 6.80 0.70 -27.63
N ALA A 120 6.66 -0.62 -27.58
CA ALA A 120 5.95 -1.35 -28.63
C ALA A 120 4.45 -0.98 -28.69
N GLU A 121 3.79 -0.79 -27.55
CA GLU A 121 2.38 -0.34 -27.55
C GLU A 121 2.23 1.10 -28.04
N TRP A 122 3.16 1.98 -27.64
CA TRP A 122 3.21 3.34 -28.19
C TRP A 122 3.48 3.37 -29.69
N ASP A 123 4.38 2.52 -30.20
CA ASP A 123 4.65 2.39 -31.63
C ASP A 123 3.39 1.98 -32.40
N LYS A 124 2.65 0.97 -31.90
CA LYS A 124 1.39 0.53 -32.50
C LYS A 124 0.37 1.65 -32.55
N PHE A 125 0.19 2.37 -31.43
CA PHE A 125 -0.74 3.51 -31.38
C PHE A 125 -0.34 4.60 -32.36
N ILE A 126 0.93 5.02 -32.37
CA ILE A 126 1.42 6.10 -33.24
C ILE A 126 1.29 5.73 -34.72
N ARG A 127 1.63 4.48 -35.09
CA ARG A 127 1.58 4.03 -36.50
C ARG A 127 0.17 3.78 -37.02
N ALA A 128 -0.79 3.49 -36.14
CA ALA A 128 -2.18 3.28 -36.55
C ALA A 128 -2.88 4.58 -37.00
N GLN A 129 -2.30 5.75 -36.67
CA GLN A 129 -2.93 7.04 -36.90
C GLN A 129 -2.59 7.59 -38.29
N LEU A 130 -3.56 7.52 -39.21
CA LEU A 130 -3.50 8.20 -40.51
C LEU A 130 -3.58 9.73 -40.37
N ILE A 131 -4.35 10.19 -39.37
CA ILE A 131 -4.51 11.59 -39.00
C ILE A 131 -4.11 11.71 -37.52
N PRO A 132 -3.35 12.75 -37.12
CA PRO A 132 -3.01 12.96 -35.72
C PRO A 132 -4.25 12.96 -34.82
N PRO A 133 -4.31 12.11 -33.78
CA PRO A 133 -5.44 12.09 -32.88
C PRO A 133 -5.45 13.35 -31.99
N PRO A 134 -6.61 13.75 -31.45
CA PRO A 134 -6.71 14.83 -30.48
C PRO A 134 -5.94 14.47 -29.20
N LYS A 135 -5.47 15.50 -28.47
CA LYS A 135 -4.66 15.33 -27.24
C LYS A 135 -5.33 14.41 -26.24
N GLU A 136 -6.65 14.54 -26.08
CA GLU A 136 -7.47 13.77 -25.16
C GLU A 136 -7.38 12.26 -25.42
N GLU A 137 -7.28 11.85 -26.68
CA GLU A 137 -7.12 10.45 -27.06
C GLU A 137 -5.72 9.93 -26.71
N ILE A 138 -4.69 10.77 -26.86
CA ILE A 138 -3.31 10.44 -26.48
C ILE A 138 -3.23 10.22 -24.96
N TYR A 139 -3.82 11.12 -24.18
CA TYR A 139 -3.91 10.98 -22.71
C TYR A 139 -4.75 9.77 -22.31
N ARG A 140 -5.84 9.47 -23.03
CA ARG A 140 -6.66 8.29 -22.79
C ARG A 140 -5.86 7.00 -23.05
N HIS A 141 -5.07 6.97 -24.12
CA HIS A 141 -4.19 5.85 -24.42
C HIS A 141 -3.12 5.68 -23.32
N ALA A 142 -2.50 6.77 -22.87
CA ALA A 142 -1.56 6.74 -21.76
C ALA A 142 -2.19 6.17 -20.48
N GLY A 143 -3.40 6.61 -20.12
CA GLY A 143 -4.15 6.07 -18.97
C GLY A 143 -4.45 4.58 -19.10
N LYS A 144 -4.81 4.13 -20.31
CA LYS A 144 -5.01 2.71 -20.61
C LYS A 144 -3.73 1.90 -20.37
N LEU A 145 -2.58 2.36 -20.89
CA LEU A 145 -1.31 1.66 -20.70
C LEU A 145 -0.85 1.66 -19.24
N ILE A 146 -1.03 2.75 -18.50
CA ILE A 146 -0.76 2.80 -17.06
C ILE A 146 -1.53 1.69 -16.32
N TYR A 147 -2.80 1.48 -16.68
CA TYR A 147 -3.62 0.41 -16.11
C TYR A 147 -3.15 -0.98 -16.54
N GLU A 148 -2.98 -1.21 -17.85
CA GLU A 148 -2.59 -2.53 -18.40
C GLU A 148 -1.21 -2.99 -17.94
N PHE A 149 -0.27 -2.05 -17.78
CA PHE A 149 1.06 -2.33 -17.26
C PHE A 149 1.15 -2.18 -15.74
N GLU A 150 0.06 -1.89 -15.04
CA GLU A 150 0.01 -1.78 -13.57
C GLU A 150 1.08 -0.82 -13.02
N LEU A 151 1.14 0.40 -13.59
CA LEU A 151 2.07 1.43 -13.14
C LEU A 151 1.46 2.20 -11.97
N PHE A 152 2.04 2.03 -10.78
CA PHE A 152 1.57 2.70 -9.57
C PHE A 152 2.55 3.78 -9.13
N GLY A 153 2.05 4.99 -8.91
CA GLY A 153 2.82 6.11 -8.39
C GLY A 153 2.19 7.47 -8.72
N PRO A 154 2.69 8.56 -8.13
CA PRO A 154 2.26 9.89 -8.51
C PRO A 154 2.78 10.24 -9.91
N VAL A 155 1.94 10.90 -10.70
CA VAL A 155 2.38 11.58 -11.93
C VAL A 155 3.03 12.91 -11.54
N MET A 156 4.23 13.15 -12.02
CA MET A 156 5.01 14.31 -11.64
C MET A 156 5.99 14.74 -12.75
N PRO A 157 6.49 15.99 -12.72
CA PRO A 157 7.55 16.42 -13.63
C PRO A 157 8.89 15.77 -13.31
N TYR A 158 9.71 15.52 -14.33
CA TYR A 158 11.00 14.82 -14.26
C TYR A 158 12.01 15.51 -13.34
N TRP A 159 12.02 16.85 -13.28
CA TRP A 159 12.92 17.61 -12.40
C TRP A 159 12.50 17.60 -10.93
N LYS A 160 11.24 17.25 -10.61
CA LYS A 160 10.81 17.15 -9.21
C LYS A 160 11.31 15.84 -8.60
N GLN A 161 11.65 15.86 -7.32
CA GLN A 161 11.87 14.63 -6.56
C GLN A 161 10.52 14.02 -6.18
N PRO A 162 10.39 12.69 -6.16
CA PRO A 162 9.18 12.06 -5.66
C PRO A 162 8.90 12.58 -4.24
N PRO A 163 7.62 12.80 -3.89
CA PRO A 163 7.29 13.26 -2.55
C PRO A 163 7.93 12.32 -1.52
N PRO A 164 8.54 12.87 -0.46
CA PRO A 164 9.07 12.04 0.60
C PRO A 164 7.94 11.17 1.14
N LEU A 165 8.28 9.93 1.50
CA LEU A 165 7.31 9.03 2.09
C LEU A 165 6.70 9.69 3.34
N PRO A 166 5.38 9.67 3.54
CA PRO A 166 4.77 10.22 4.74
C PRO A 166 5.36 9.53 5.98
N LEU A 167 5.72 10.32 6.99
CA LEU A 167 6.32 9.87 8.24
C LEU A 167 5.28 9.14 9.11
N GLY A 168 5.05 7.86 8.82
CA GLY A 168 4.32 6.93 9.70
C GLY A 168 2.82 7.17 9.86
N TYR A 169 2.12 6.14 10.32
CA TYR A 169 0.79 6.17 10.93
C TYR A 169 0.90 5.56 12.34
#